data_AF-A0A5E7RZR9-F1
#
_entry.id   AF-A0A5E7RZR9-F1
#
_cell.length_a   1.000
_cell.length_b   1.000
_cell.length_c   1.000
_cell.angle_alpha   90.00
_cell.angle_beta   90.00
_cell.angle_gamma   90.00
#
_symmetry.space_group_name_H-M   'P 1'
#
loop_
_entity.id
_entity.type
_entity.pdbx_description
1 polymer ?
#
loop_
_entity_poly.entity_id
_entity_poly.type
_entity_poly.pdbx_seq_one_letter_code
_entity_poly.pdbx_strand_id
1 'polypeptide(L)' 'MAKRPTNRIKFKLWHPPGSMEFDGTIAEGLFYGAHCLSGEARLELIQKLKAKHAELEAVGR' A
#
# COMPACT_ATOMS: atom_id res chain seq x y z
N MET A 1 21.85 13.84 -12.28
CA MET A 1 20.91 13.56 -11.18
C MET A 1 20.26 12.21 -11.46
N ALA A 2 20.45 11.21 -10.61
CA ALA A 2 19.80 9.90 -10.79
C ALA A 2 18.27 10.10 -10.77
N LYS A 3 17.57 9.71 -11.83
CA LYS A 3 16.11 9.69 -11.87
C LYS A 3 15.64 8.87 -10.67
N ARG A 4 14.98 9.51 -9.70
CA ARG A 4 14.36 8.78 -8.59
C ARG A 4 13.43 7.72 -9.21
N PRO A 5 13.49 6.46 -8.77
CA PRO A 5 12.59 5.44 -9.28
C PRO A 5 11.15 5.93 -9.07
N THR A 6 10.33 5.84 -10.12
CA THR A 6 8.97 6.42 -10.19
C THR A 6 8.00 5.80 -9.17
N ASN A 7 8.40 4.72 -8.49
CA ASN A 7 7.57 3.94 -7.58
C ASN A 7 8.01 4.10 -6.12
N ARG A 8 8.24 5.35 -5.67
CA ARG A 8 8.53 5.65 -4.25
C ARG A 8 7.34 6.29 -3.56
N ILE A 9 7.13 5.95 -2.30
CA ILE A 9 6.13 6.56 -1.41
C ILE A 9 6.78 6.94 -0.09
N LYS A 10 6.35 8.07 0.48
CA LYS A 10 6.70 8.50 1.83
C LYS A 10 5.44 8.79 2.62
N PHE A 11 5.30 8.19 3.79
CA PHE A 11 4.15 8.42 4.68
C PHE A 11 4.52 8.25 6.16
N LYS A 12 3.63 8.72 7.03
CA LYS A 12 3.68 8.51 8.48
C LYS A 12 2.44 7.76 8.92
N LEU A 13 2.64 6.61 9.57
CA LEU A 13 1.58 5.80 10.17
C LEU A 13 1.48 6.13 11.65
N TRP A 14 0.26 6.30 12.13
CA TRP A 14 -0.04 6.53 13.53
C TRP A 14 -0.63 5.28 14.15
N HIS A 15 -0.05 4.86 15.27
CA HIS A 15 -0.43 3.70 16.05
C HIS A 15 -0.61 4.08 17.52
N PRO A 16 -1.48 3.40 18.27
CA PRO A 16 -1.59 3.63 19.72
C PRO A 16 -0.24 3.58 20.46
N PRO A 17 0.67 2.62 20.18
CA PRO A 17 2.01 2.62 20.80
C PRO A 17 3.04 3.59 20.20
N GLY A 18 2.75 4.32 19.12
CA GLY A 18 3.72 5.24 18.50
C GLY A 18 3.45 5.61 17.05
N SER A 19 4.43 6.21 16.38
CA SER A 19 4.33 6.53 14.95
C SER A 19 5.48 5.91 14.18
N MET A 20 5.23 5.47 12.95
CA MET A 20 6.25 4.97 12.03
C MET A 20 6.35 5.89 10.83
N GLU A 21 7.56 6.27 10.44
CA GLU A 21 7.82 6.95 9.17
C GLU A 21 8.38 5.94 8.17
N PHE A 22 7.81 5.92 6.97
CA PHE A 22 8.25 5.05 5.88
C PHE A 22 8.64 5.89 4.67
N ASP A 23 9.79 5.56 4.07
CA ASP A 23 10.27 6.12 2.81
C ASP A 23 10.93 5.00 2.00
N GLY A 24 10.20 4.49 1.01
CA GLY A 24 10.61 3.28 0.30
C GLY A 24 9.79 3.04 -0.95
N THR A 25 9.71 1.78 -1.38
CA THR A 25 8.92 1.42 -2.57
C THR A 25 7.42 1.44 -2.28
N ILE A 26 6.59 1.69 -3.30
CA ILE A 26 5.13 1.67 -3.15
C ILE A 26 4.63 0.33 -2.62
N ALA A 27 5.16 -0.79 -3.13
CA ALA A 27 4.71 -2.14 -2.73
C ALA A 27 4.96 -2.41 -1.24
N GLU A 28 6.17 -2.13 -0.76
CA GLU A 28 6.50 -2.25 0.66
C GLU A 28 5.69 -1.27 1.52
N GLY A 29 5.49 -0.05 1.04
CA GLY A 29 4.69 0.94 1.74
C GLY A 29 3.24 0.51 1.93
N LEU A 30 2.62 -0.04 0.89
CA LEU A 30 1.27 -0.60 0.97
C LEU A 30 1.22 -1.80 1.91
N PHE A 31 2.25 -2.66 1.90
CA PHE A 31 2.36 -3.78 2.81
C PHE A 31 2.38 -3.31 4.27
N TYR A 32 3.28 -2.41 4.65
CA TYR A 32 3.34 -1.90 6.01
C TYR A 32 2.09 -1.13 6.41
N GLY A 33 1.53 -0.31 5.53
CA GLY A 33 0.27 0.40 5.79
C GLY A 33 -0.91 -0.54 6.03
N ALA A 34 -0.99 -1.67 5.34
CA ALA A 34 -2.05 -2.65 5.53
C ALA A 34 -2.00 -3.35 6.89
N HIS A 35 -0.81 -3.48 7.51
CA HIS A 35 -0.67 -4.03 8.86
C HIS A 35 -1.34 -3.16 9.93
N CYS A 36 -1.58 -1.89 9.60
CA CYS A 36 -2.17 -0.93 10.52
C CYS A 36 -3.68 -0.96 10.59
N LEU A 37 -4.30 -1.60 9.61
CA LEU A 37 -5.74 -1.75 9.52
C LEU A 37 -6.23 -2.81 10.51
N SER A 38 -7.47 -2.62 10.97
CA SER A 38 -8.22 -3.68 11.65
C SER A 38 -8.35 -4.91 10.75
N GLY A 39 -8.69 -6.07 11.34
CA GLY A 39 -8.90 -7.30 10.58
C GLY A 39 -9.92 -7.13 9.46
N GLU A 40 -11.07 -6.52 9.76
CA GLU A 40 -12.14 -6.25 8.80
C GLU A 40 -11.70 -5.30 7.68
N ALA A 41 -11.10 -4.16 8.03
CA ALA A 41 -10.63 -3.18 7.04
C ALA A 41 -9.54 -3.76 6.13
N ARG A 42 -8.71 -4.67 6.65
CA ARG A 42 -7.71 -5.40 5.86
C ARG A 42 -8.37 -6.36 4.87
N LEU A 43 -9.41 -7.10 5.28
CA LEU A 43 -10.16 -7.98 4.38
C LEU A 43 -10.87 -7.18 3.28
N GLU A 44 -11.46 -6.03 3.61
CA GLU A 44 -12.07 -5.12 2.63
C GLU A 44 -11.03 -4.62 1.62
N LEU A 45 -9.84 -4.20 2.09
CA LEU A 45 -8.74 -3.80 1.22
C LEU A 45 -8.34 -4.93 0.27
N ILE A 46 -8.20 -6.16 0.75
CA ILE A 46 -7.86 -7.33 -0.08
C ILE A 46 -8.92 -7.54 -1.17
N GLN A 47 -10.21 -7.44 -0.86
CA GLN A 47 -11.27 -7.60 -1.85
C GLN A 47 -11.22 -6.51 -2.92
N LYS A 48 -11.02 -5.24 -2.53
CA LYS A 48 -10.86 -4.13 -3.47
C LYS A 48 -9.66 -4.33 -4.40
N LEU A 49 -8.53 -4.80 -3.88
CA LEU A 49 -7.33 -5.08 -4.67
C LEU A 49 -7.56 -6.22 -5.66
N LYS A 50 -8.24 -7.31 -5.26
CA LYS A 50 -8.60 -8.41 -6.16
C LYS A 50 -9.53 -7.95 -7.29
N ALA A 51 -10.56 -7.17 -6.95
CA ALA A 51 -11.49 -6.62 -7.94
C ALA A 51 -10.75 -5.72 -8.95
N LYS A 52 -9.89 -4.81 -8.47
CA LYS A 52 -9.10 -3.94 -9.35
C LYS A 52 -8.10 -4.69 -10.21
N HIS A 53 -7.47 -5.74 -9.69
CA HIS A 53 -6.60 -6.59 -10.49
C HIS A 53 -7.37 -7.25 -11.63
N ALA A 54 -8.52 -7.86 -11.35
CA ALA A 54 -9.38 -8.46 -12.38
C ALA A 54 -9.80 -7.45 -13.46
N GLU A 55 -10.13 -6.20 -13.07
CA GLU A 55 -10.43 -5.12 -14.02
C GLU A 55 -9.23 -4.77 -14.91
N LEU A 56 -8.02 -4.68 -14.34
CA LEU A 56 -6.81 -4.30 -15.08
C LEU A 56 -6.38 -5.40 -16.07
N GLU A 57 -6.42 -6.67 -15.63
CA GLU A 57 -6.12 -7.82 -16.49
C GLU A 57 -7.11 -7.93 -17.65
N ALA A 58 -8.40 -7.65 -17.40
CA ALA A 58 -9.42 -7.62 -18.46
C ALA A 58 -9.17 -6.54 -19.53
N VAL A 59 -8.41 -5.48 -19.19
CA VAL A 59 -8.04 -4.38 -20.08
C VAL A 59 -6.62 -4.57 -20.67
N GLY A 60 -5.91 -5.64 -20.32
CA GLY A 60 -4.61 -6.01 -20.89
C GLY A 60 -3.44 -5.14 -20.41
N ARG A 61 -3.47 -4.70 -19.14
CA ARG A 61 -2.34 -4.06 -18.46
C ARG A 61 -1.66 -4.99 -17.48
#